data_AF-A0A1H2BGI0-F1
#
_entry.id   AF-A0A1H2BGI0-F1
#
_cell.length_a   1.000
_cell.length_b   1.000
_cell.length_c   1.000
_cell.angle_alpha   90.00
_cell.angle_beta   90.00
_cell.angle_gamma   90.00
#
_symmetry.space_group_name_H-M   'P 1'
#
loop_
_entity.id
_entity.type
_entity.pdbx_description
1 polymer ?
#
loop_
_entity_poly.entity_id
_entity_poly.type
_entity_poly.pdbx_seq_one_letter_code
_entity_poly.pdbx_strand_id
1 'polypeptide(L)'
;MDELERLTGRWWDWEVRRWDAAGLLLIADNDLTYHHAVEVTFTDVAWVACTDLFHHPVFRPPTAGEREFAREVAPEDEYTLFTWDAETATGAVPMMVVAQGVQVREDL
;
A
#
# COMPACT_ATOMS: atom_id res chain seq x y z
N MET A 1 -0.76 -10.78 2.83
CA MET A 1 -0.85 -10.53 1.37
C MET A 1 -2.28 -10.68 0.91
N ASP A 2 -2.91 -11.84 1.19
CA ASP A 2 -4.30 -12.17 0.85
C ASP A 2 -5.32 -11.07 1.21
N GLU A 3 -5.12 -10.38 2.34
CA GLU A 3 -6.01 -9.31 2.78
C GLU A 3 -5.96 -8.06 1.91
N LEU A 4 -4.82 -7.74 1.28
CA LEU A 4 -4.72 -6.62 0.35
C LEU A 4 -5.21 -7.01 -1.04
N GLU A 5 -4.97 -8.24 -1.47
CA GLU A 5 -5.40 -8.72 -2.78
C GLU A 5 -6.92 -8.60 -2.98
N ARG A 6 -7.72 -8.80 -1.91
CA ARG A 6 -9.18 -8.63 -1.93
C ARG A 6 -9.64 -7.19 -2.16
N LEU A 7 -8.76 -6.20 -1.99
CA LEU A 7 -9.07 -4.77 -2.16
C LEU A 7 -8.95 -4.35 -3.63
N THR A 8 -8.28 -5.17 -4.45
CA THR A 8 -8.12 -4.93 -5.89
C THR A 8 -9.48 -4.69 -6.56
N GLY A 9 -9.62 -3.55 -7.22
CA GLY A 9 -10.82 -3.18 -7.97
C GLY A 9 -12.05 -2.80 -7.14
N ARG A 10 -11.95 -2.71 -5.80
CA ARG A 10 -13.10 -2.35 -4.95
C ARG A 10 -13.32 -0.84 -4.79
N TRP A 11 -12.23 -0.06 -4.71
CA TRP A 11 -12.26 1.40 -4.57
C TRP A 11 -11.33 2.03 -5.59
N TRP A 12 -11.71 3.20 -6.10
CA TRP A 12 -11.02 3.83 -7.23
C TRP A 12 -9.96 4.82 -6.77
N ASP A 13 -10.27 5.65 -5.79
CA ASP A 13 -9.39 6.70 -5.30
C ASP A 13 -8.69 6.27 -4.02
N TRP A 14 -7.37 6.44 -4.02
CA TRP A 14 -6.52 6.10 -2.90
C TRP A 14 -5.57 7.24 -2.57
N GLU A 15 -5.34 7.45 -1.27
CA GLU A 15 -4.49 8.52 -0.77
C GLU A 15 -3.62 8.03 0.40
N VAL A 16 -2.36 8.45 0.41
CA VAL A 16 -1.52 8.42 1.61
C VAL A 16 -2.01 9.51 2.56
N ARG A 17 -2.86 9.13 3.51
CA ARG A 17 -3.41 10.08 4.49
C ARG A 17 -2.38 10.48 5.54
N ARG A 18 -1.46 9.58 5.89
CA ARG A 18 -0.47 9.81 6.94
C ARG A 18 0.78 8.97 6.72
N TRP A 19 1.93 9.60 6.97
CA TRP A 19 3.21 8.91 7.15
C TRP A 19 3.95 9.55 8.31
N ASP A 20 4.01 8.84 9.44
CA ASP A 20 4.66 9.30 10.67
C ASP A 20 5.26 8.13 11.47
N ALA A 21 5.64 8.38 12.72
CA ALA A 21 6.20 7.36 13.61
C ALA A 21 5.23 6.19 13.91
N ALA A 22 3.93 6.35 13.67
CA ALA A 22 2.95 5.29 13.82
C ALA A 22 2.73 4.48 12.52
N GLY A 23 3.41 4.83 11.43
CA GLY A 23 3.41 4.08 10.18
C GLY A 23 2.82 4.82 8.99
N LEU A 24 2.48 4.05 7.95
CA LEU A 24 1.87 4.54 6.71
C LEU A 24 0.37 4.19 6.71
N LEU A 25 -0.49 5.19 6.57
CA LEU A 25 -1.93 5.02 6.44
C LEU A 25 -2.36 5.39 5.02
N LEU A 26 -2.97 4.42 4.34
CA LEU A 26 -3.71 4.63 3.11
C LEU A 26 -5.21 4.70 3.43
N ILE A 27 -5.93 5.58 2.74
CA ILE A 27 -7.39 5.61 2.73
C ILE A 27 -7.89 5.41 1.32
N ALA A 28 -9.08 4.82 1.16
CA ALA A 28 -9.71 4.69 -0.15
C ALA A 28 -11.22 4.86 -0.13
N ASP A 29 -11.74 5.36 -1.24
CA ASP A 29 -13.17 5.38 -1.58
C ASP A 29 -13.36 5.45 -3.11
N ASN A 30 -14.59 5.52 -3.58
CA ASN A 30 -14.88 5.93 -4.96
C ASN A 30 -14.86 7.47 -5.12
N ASP A 31 -14.96 8.21 -4.01
CA ASP A 31 -14.78 9.66 -3.94
C ASP A 31 -14.30 10.05 -2.53
N LEU A 32 -13.04 10.48 -2.40
CA LEU A 32 -12.42 10.84 -1.12
C LEU A 32 -12.83 12.23 -0.59
N THR A 33 -13.74 12.95 -1.24
CA THR A 33 -14.07 14.35 -0.90
C THR A 33 -14.63 14.52 0.52
N TYR A 34 -15.34 13.53 1.07
CA TYR A 34 -16.06 13.68 2.36
C TYR A 34 -15.91 12.50 3.34
N HIS A 35 -15.62 11.30 2.85
CA HIS A 35 -15.45 10.09 3.65
C HIS A 35 -14.50 9.14 2.94
N HIS A 36 -14.04 8.13 3.67
CA HIS A 36 -13.34 6.98 3.12
C HIS A 36 -14.00 5.70 3.65
N ALA A 37 -14.05 4.68 2.80
CA ALA A 37 -14.68 3.40 3.11
C ALA A 37 -13.67 2.37 3.65
N VAL A 38 -12.38 2.59 3.42
CA VAL A 38 -11.32 1.68 3.89
C VAL A 38 -10.09 2.44 4.36
N GLU A 39 -9.47 1.92 5.41
CA GLU A 39 -8.16 2.29 5.93
C GLU A 39 -7.22 1.08 5.81
N VAL A 40 -6.02 1.30 5.29
CA VAL A 40 -4.93 0.32 5.27
C VAL A 40 -3.74 0.91 6.01
N THR A 41 -3.42 0.35 7.17
CA THR A 41 -2.28 0.81 7.99
C THR A 41 -1.14 -0.18 7.90
N PHE A 42 0.04 0.29 7.48
CA PHE A 42 1.29 -0.45 7.58
C PHE A 42 2.06 0.01 8.82
N THR A 43 2.47 -0.93 9.66
CA THR A 43 3.19 -0.66 10.91
C THR A 43 4.66 -1.04 10.79
N ASP A 44 5.52 -0.33 11.52
CA ASP A 44 6.97 -0.59 11.56
C ASP A 44 7.54 -0.60 10.13
N VAL A 45 7.34 0.52 9.43
CA VAL A 45 7.69 0.69 8.02
C VAL A 45 9.19 0.94 7.89
N ALA A 46 9.90 0.04 7.21
CA ALA A 46 11.33 0.19 6.90
C ALA A 46 11.56 0.95 5.58
N TRP A 47 10.66 0.78 4.61
CA TRP A 47 10.80 1.41 3.29
C TRP A 47 9.44 1.66 2.63
N VAL A 48 9.34 2.76 1.87
CA VAL A 48 8.15 3.12 1.09
C VAL A 48 8.56 3.63 -0.29
N ALA A 49 7.92 3.09 -1.33
CA ALA A 49 7.82 3.69 -2.64
C ALA A 49 6.33 3.73 -3.02
N CYS A 50 5.68 4.84 -2.70
CA CYS A 50 4.25 5.06 -2.91
C CYS A 50 4.03 6.53 -3.24
N THR A 51 3.12 6.81 -4.17
CA THR A 51 2.70 8.19 -4.46
C THR A 51 1.59 8.60 -3.50
N ASP A 52 1.51 9.90 -3.20
CA ASP A 52 0.52 10.40 -2.24
C ASP A 52 -0.92 10.18 -2.71
N LEU A 53 -1.16 10.22 -4.03
CA LEU A 53 -2.47 9.98 -4.65
C LEU A 53 -2.31 8.99 -5.82
N PHE A 54 -3.24 8.04 -5.93
CA PHE A 54 -3.27 7.04 -7.00
C PHE A 54 -4.65 6.42 -7.20
N HIS A 55 -4.82 5.75 -8.33
CA HIS A 55 -6.08 5.15 -8.74
C HIS A 55 -5.93 3.68 -9.14
N HIS A 56 -7.04 2.94 -9.03
CA HIS A 56 -7.18 1.56 -9.50
C HIS A 56 -6.03 0.61 -9.08
N PRO A 57 -5.71 0.50 -7.77
CA PRO A 57 -4.63 -0.39 -7.36
C PRO A 57 -4.94 -1.85 -7.65
N VAL A 58 -3.92 -2.54 -8.12
CA VAL A 58 -3.87 -3.98 -8.31
C VAL A 58 -2.84 -4.54 -7.34
N PHE A 59 -3.31 -5.00 -6.18
CA PHE A 59 -2.46 -5.66 -5.19
C PHE A 59 -2.04 -7.02 -5.72
N ARG A 60 -0.74 -7.30 -5.70
CA ARG A 60 -0.16 -8.49 -6.31
C ARG A 60 1.02 -9.02 -5.50
N PRO A 61 1.41 -10.30 -5.71
CA PRO A 61 2.68 -10.79 -5.21
C PRO A 61 3.86 -9.99 -5.77
N PRO A 62 4.94 -9.83 -4.98
CA PRO A 62 6.12 -9.15 -5.47
C PRO A 62 6.81 -9.95 -6.57
N THR A 63 7.54 -9.25 -7.43
CA THR A 63 8.46 -9.84 -8.41
C THR A 63 9.75 -10.32 -7.72
N ALA A 64 10.61 -11.03 -8.46
CA ALA A 64 11.91 -11.45 -7.93
C ALA A 64 12.82 -10.25 -7.59
N GLY A 65 12.87 -9.24 -8.46
CA GLY A 65 13.68 -8.04 -8.24
C GLY A 65 13.19 -7.19 -7.06
N GLU A 66 11.88 -7.05 -6.88
CA GLU A 66 11.32 -6.35 -5.71
C GLU A 66 11.66 -7.11 -4.41
N ARG A 67 11.65 -8.45 -4.44
CA ARG A 67 12.08 -9.27 -3.28
C ARG A 67 13.56 -9.12 -2.97
N GLU A 68 14.41 -9.08 -3.99
CA GLU A 68 15.85 -8.86 -3.82
C GLU A 68 16.12 -7.49 -3.21
N PHE A 69 15.51 -6.44 -3.76
CA PHE A 69 15.60 -5.08 -3.22
C PHE A 69 15.12 -5.01 -1.77
N ALA A 70 13.98 -5.61 -1.44
CA ALA A 70 13.45 -5.61 -0.08
C ALA A 70 14.43 -6.22 0.94
N ARG A 71 15.12 -7.30 0.58
CA ARG A 71 16.16 -7.92 1.44
C ARG A 71 17.39 -7.05 1.62
N GLU A 72 17.70 -6.18 0.66
CA GLU A 72 18.82 -5.24 0.78
C GLU A 72 18.49 -4.06 1.71
N VAL A 73 17.24 -3.56 1.67
CA VAL A 73 16.83 -2.41 2.49
C VAL A 73 16.34 -2.79 3.89
N ALA A 74 15.88 -4.03 4.08
CA ALA A 74 15.41 -4.56 5.35
C ALA A 74 15.82 -6.05 5.44
N PRO A 75 17.07 -6.34 5.86
CA PRO A 75 17.61 -7.71 5.88
C PRO A 75 17.01 -8.59 6.97
N GLU A 76 16.30 -8.02 7.95
CA GLU A 76 15.65 -8.75 9.02
C GLU A 76 14.41 -9.51 8.52
N ASP A 77 14.29 -10.78 8.89
CA ASP A 77 13.19 -11.66 8.48
C ASP A 77 11.81 -11.25 9.05
N GLU A 78 11.76 -10.22 9.90
CA GLU A 78 10.52 -9.69 10.49
C GLU A 78 9.74 -8.78 9.52
N TYR A 79 10.35 -8.33 8.43
CA TYR A 79 9.71 -7.45 7.47
C TYR A 79 9.02 -8.22 6.34
N THR A 80 7.83 -7.75 5.98
CA THR A 80 7.05 -8.22 4.83
C THR A 80 7.05 -7.17 3.73
N LEU A 81 7.24 -7.62 2.49
CA LEU A 81 7.10 -6.80 1.28
C LEU A 81 5.65 -6.85 0.78
N PHE A 82 5.03 -5.68 0.67
CA PHE A 82 3.71 -5.47 0.09
C PHE A 82 3.85 -4.70 -1.22
N THR A 83 3.21 -5.17 -2.29
CA THR A 83 3.33 -4.59 -3.63
C THR A 83 2.00 -4.45 -4.33
N TRP A 84 1.86 -3.38 -5.10
CA TRP A 84 0.72 -3.17 -5.98
C TRP A 84 1.13 -2.32 -7.18
N ASP A 85 0.42 -2.44 -8.28
CA ASP A 85 0.52 -1.47 -9.38
C ASP A 85 -0.67 -0.51 -9.28
N ALA A 86 -0.46 0.77 -9.57
CA ALA A 86 -1.55 1.75 -9.58
C ALA A 86 -1.34 2.84 -10.62
N GLU A 87 -2.45 3.42 -11.07
CA GLU A 87 -2.45 4.57 -11.96
C GLU A 87 -2.14 5.84 -11.18
N THR A 88 -1.23 6.64 -11.74
CA THR A 88 -0.89 7.97 -11.21
C THR A 88 -1.08 9.00 -12.31
N ALA A 89 -0.89 10.29 -11.99
CA ALA A 89 -0.92 11.36 -12.97
C ALA A 89 0.04 11.15 -14.16
N THR A 90 1.08 10.33 -13.98
CA THR A 90 2.10 10.05 -15.01
C THR A 90 1.96 8.67 -15.67
N GLY A 91 0.96 7.88 -15.28
CA GLY A 91 0.73 6.52 -15.77
C GLY A 91 0.78 5.45 -14.68
N ALA A 92 0.63 4.19 -15.08
CA ALA A 92 0.68 3.04 -14.18
C ALA A 92 2.12 2.78 -13.71
N VAL A 93 2.33 2.71 -12.40
CA VAL A 93 3.64 2.46 -11.78
C VAL A 93 3.54 1.41 -10.67
N PRO A 94 4.61 0.61 -10.45
CA PRO A 94 4.68 -0.26 -9.29
C PRO A 94 4.91 0.56 -8.02
N MET A 95 4.25 0.14 -6.94
CA MET A 95 4.38 0.66 -5.60
C MET A 95 4.73 -0.47 -4.64
N MET A 96 5.48 -0.13 -3.59
CA MET A 96 5.86 -1.10 -2.58
C MET A 96 6.03 -0.48 -1.20
N VAL A 97 5.74 -1.29 -0.19
CA VAL A 97 5.99 -1.00 1.23
C VAL A 97 6.68 -2.20 1.85
N VAL A 98 7.74 -1.94 2.62
CA VAL A 98 8.39 -2.94 3.46
C VAL A 98 8.04 -2.60 4.91
N ALA A 99 7.28 -3.47 5.56
CA ALA A 99 6.70 -3.24 6.89
C ALA A 99 6.52 -4.56 7.65
N GLN A 100 6.50 -4.52 8.98
CA GLN A 100 6.27 -5.74 9.77
C GLN A 100 4.80 -6.17 9.78
N GLY A 101 3.88 -5.21 9.65
CA GLY A 101 2.45 -5.47 9.74
C GLY A 101 1.64 -4.67 8.73
N VAL A 102 0.47 -5.23 8.41
CA VAL A 102 -0.61 -4.52 7.70
C VAL A 102 -1.94 -4.80 8.41
N GLN A 103 -2.76 -3.77 8.52
CA GLN A 103 -4.12 -3.86 9.06
C GLN A 103 -5.08 -3.18 8.10
N VAL A 104 -6.18 -3.86 7.76
CA VAL A 104 -7.25 -3.30 6.94
C VAL A 104 -8.50 -3.11 7.80
N ARG A 105 -9.09 -1.91 7.74
CA ARG A 105 -10.39 -1.60 8.36
C ARG A 105 -11.34 -1.09 7.29
N GLU A 106 -12.48 -1.75 7.15
CA GLU A 106 -13.58 -1.28 6.31
C GLU A 106 -14.65 -0.69 7.21
N ASP A 107 -15.01 0.58 6.98
CA ASP A 107 -16.14 1.21 7.63
C ASP A 107 -17.38 0.93 6.77
N LEU A 108 -18.17 -0.07 7.19
CA LEU A 108 -19.43 -0.49 6.56
C LEU A 108 -20.63 0.31 7.05
#